data_AF-A0A1V5QLK5-F1
#
_entry.id   AF-A0A1V5QLK5-F1
#
_cell.length_a   1.000
_cell.length_b   1.000
_cell.length_c   1.000
_cell.angle_alpha   90.00
_cell.angle_beta   90.00
_cell.angle_gamma   90.00
#
_symmetry.space_group_name_H-M   'P 1'
#
loop_
_entity.id
_entity.type
_entity.pdbx_description
1 polymer ?
#
loop_
_entity_poly.entity_id
_entity_poly.type
_entity_poly.pdbx_seq_one_letter_code
_entity_poly.pdbx_strand_id
1 'polypeptide(L)'
;MAKRKTIEELFKGRHFEREIIILCVRWYLRFKLSSRDLVEMMAERGLTVAHTTILRWVQRFVPEFEKRWNRYATAAGSAWRVDETYVKGLVNLTPYWRSESW
;
A
#
# COMPACT_ATOMS: atom_id res chain seq x y z
N MET A 1 -20.29 15.83 -9.12
CA MET A 1 -19.57 15.15 -8.02
C MET A 1 -19.92 13.67 -8.04
N ALA A 2 -18.95 12.77 -8.18
CA ALA A 2 -19.22 11.33 -8.17
C ALA A 2 -19.77 10.89 -6.80
N LYS A 3 -20.91 10.20 -6.81
CA LYS A 3 -21.55 9.67 -5.59
C LYS A 3 -20.60 8.68 -4.91
N ARG A 4 -20.23 8.93 -3.66
CA ARG A 4 -19.39 8.00 -2.89
C ARG A 4 -20.21 6.79 -2.50
N LYS A 5 -19.60 5.60 -2.58
CA LYS A 5 -20.20 4.38 -2.04
C LYS A 5 -20.25 4.44 -0.52
N THR A 6 -21.35 4.01 0.05
CA THR A 6 -21.47 3.80 1.50
C THR A 6 -20.51 2.70 1.94
N ILE A 7 -20.17 2.64 3.23
CA ILE A 7 -19.31 1.57 3.76
C ILE A 7 -19.95 0.20 3.48
N GLU A 8 -21.25 0.08 3.67
CA GLU A 8 -22.02 -1.13 3.39
C GLU A 8 -21.94 -1.55 1.92
N GLU A 9 -22.07 -0.61 0.98
CA GLU A 9 -21.94 -0.88 -0.45
C GLU A 9 -20.52 -1.33 -0.86
N LEU A 10 -19.48 -0.91 -0.15
CA LEU A 10 -18.10 -1.30 -0.44
C LEU A 10 -17.82 -2.77 -0.10
N PHE A 11 -18.46 -3.29 0.95
CA PHE A 11 -18.26 -4.65 1.45
C PHE A 11 -19.38 -5.62 1.06
N LYS A 12 -20.42 -5.14 0.37
CA LYS A 12 -21.53 -5.98 -0.10
C LYS A 12 -21.04 -7.14 -0.98
N GLY A 13 -21.51 -8.36 -0.66
CA GLY A 13 -21.21 -9.58 -1.43
C GLY A 13 -19.80 -10.16 -1.21
N ARG A 14 -19.15 -9.84 -0.09
CA ARG A 14 -17.86 -10.45 0.31
C ARG A 14 -18.10 -11.62 1.27
N HIS A 15 -17.31 -12.68 1.08
CA HIS A 15 -17.33 -13.87 1.94
C HIS A 15 -16.70 -13.64 3.32
N PHE A 16 -15.84 -12.63 3.44
CA PHE A 16 -15.13 -12.32 4.68
C PHE A 16 -15.73 -11.09 5.34
N GLU A 17 -15.69 -11.07 6.67
CA GLU A 17 -16.11 -9.92 7.47
C GLU A 17 -15.30 -8.66 7.07
N ARG A 18 -15.98 -7.52 7.09
CA ARG A 18 -15.36 -6.23 6.71
C ARG A 18 -14.18 -5.91 7.62
N GLU A 19 -14.26 -6.26 8.90
CA GLU A 19 -13.24 -6.02 9.92
C GLU A 19 -11.93 -6.74 9.57
N ILE A 20 -12.01 -7.98 9.09
CA ILE A 20 -10.84 -8.78 8.65
C ILE A 20 -10.19 -8.13 7.43
N ILE A 21 -10.99 -7.72 6.45
CA ILE A 21 -10.50 -7.07 5.23
C ILE A 21 -9.80 -5.75 5.55
N ILE A 22 -10.43 -4.92 6.39
CA ILE A 22 -9.88 -3.63 6.82
C ILE A 22 -8.58 -3.85 7.59
N LEU A 23 -8.53 -4.84 8.49
CA LEU A 23 -7.33 -5.17 9.25
C LEU A 23 -6.16 -5.54 8.33
N CYS A 24 -6.39 -6.42 7.35
CA CYS A 24 -5.37 -6.85 6.40
C CYS A 24 -4.84 -5.68 5.57
N VAL A 25 -5.74 -4.87 5.02
CA VAL A 25 -5.36 -3.70 4.19
C VAL A 25 -4.63 -2.66 5.05
N ARG A 26 -5.07 -2.44 6.30
CA ARG A 26 -4.40 -1.52 7.23
C ARG A 26 -2.98 -1.98 7.55
N TRP A 27 -2.79 -3.26 7.83
CA TRP A 27 -1.44 -3.80 8.10
C TRP A 27 -0.55 -3.75 6.88
N TYR A 28 -1.09 -4.03 5.69
CA TYR A 28 -0.37 -3.88 4.43
C TYR A 28 0.11 -2.44 4.18
N LEU A 29 -0.72 -1.43 4.51
CA LEU A 29 -0.36 -0.03 4.32
C LEU A 29 0.57 0.50 5.43
N ARG A 30 0.42 0.02 6.66
CA ARG A 30 1.16 0.53 7.83
C ARG A 30 2.55 -0.07 7.95
N PHE A 31 2.71 -1.34 7.60
CA PHE A 31 3.94 -2.10 7.76
C PHE A 31 4.47 -2.57 6.40
N LYS A 32 5.79 -2.75 6.26
CA LYS A 32 6.40 -3.32 5.05
C LYS A 32 6.19 -4.85 4.96
N LEU A 33 4.96 -5.31 5.17
CA LEU A 33 4.59 -6.73 5.14
C LEU A 33 4.27 -7.17 3.71
N SER A 34 4.70 -8.37 3.37
CA SER A 34 4.29 -9.03 2.13
C SER A 34 2.88 -9.63 2.27
N SER A 35 2.24 -9.94 1.15
CA SER A 35 0.96 -10.66 1.18
C SER A 35 1.07 -12.06 1.77
N ARG A 36 2.28 -12.65 1.82
CA ARG A 36 2.51 -13.97 2.42
C ARG A 36 2.54 -13.89 3.94
N ASP A 37 3.25 -12.90 4.47
CA ASP A 37 3.31 -12.64 5.91
C ASP A 37 1.90 -12.39 6.47
N LEU A 38 1.07 -11.64 5.73
CA LEU A 38 -0.32 -11.43 6.11
C LEU A 38 -1.15 -12.74 6.10
N VAL A 39 -0.87 -13.67 5.18
CA VAL A 39 -1.55 -14.99 5.19
C VAL A 39 -1.15 -15.78 6.43
N GLU A 40 0.13 -15.79 6.79
CA GLU A 40 0.63 -16.48 7.99
C GLU A 40 -0.01 -15.90 9.26
N MET A 41 -0.06 -14.58 9.39
CA MET A 41 -0.72 -13.90 10.50
C MET A 41 -2.23 -14.17 10.56
N MET A 42 -2.90 -14.35 9.41
CA MET A 42 -4.31 -14.76 9.39
C MET A 42 -4.47 -16.23 9.77
N ALA A 43 -3.54 -17.09 9.35
CA ALA A 43 -3.55 -18.51 9.71
C ALA A 43 -3.36 -18.73 11.22
N GLU A 44 -2.49 -17.95 11.86
CA GLU A 44 -2.33 -17.94 13.33
C GLU A 44 -3.64 -17.56 14.06
N ARG A 45 -4.49 -16.76 13.42
CA ARG A 45 -5.81 -16.36 13.92
C ARG A 45 -6.92 -17.36 13.55
N GLY A 46 -6.57 -18.50 12.95
CA GLY A 46 -7.51 -19.53 12.50
C GLY A 46 -8.22 -19.20 11.19
N LEU A 47 -7.77 -18.19 10.43
CA LEU A 47 -8.38 -17.78 9.16
C LEU A 47 -7.52 -18.24 7.98
N THR A 48 -8.05 -19.18 7.20
CA THR A 48 -7.39 -19.63 5.96
C THR A 48 -7.72 -18.68 4.81
N VAL A 49 -6.79 -17.79 4.47
CA VAL A 49 -6.93 -16.83 3.37
C VAL A 49 -5.81 -17.04 2.35
N ALA A 50 -6.13 -17.07 1.06
CA ALA A 50 -5.11 -17.12 0.01
C ALA A 50 -4.43 -15.76 -0.16
N HIS A 51 -3.11 -15.76 -0.45
CA HIS A 51 -2.36 -14.51 -0.66
C HIS A 51 -2.93 -13.66 -1.81
N THR A 52 -3.49 -14.30 -2.85
CA THR A 52 -4.15 -13.63 -3.98
C THR A 52 -5.43 -12.90 -3.56
N THR A 53 -6.15 -13.40 -2.56
CA THR A 53 -7.32 -12.73 -1.97
C THR A 53 -6.91 -11.45 -1.27
N ILE A 54 -5.82 -11.48 -0.50
CA ILE A 54 -5.26 -10.30 0.17
C ILE A 54 -4.83 -9.27 -0.87
N LEU A 55 -4.12 -9.68 -1.92
CA LEU A 55 -3.71 -8.77 -3.01
C LEU A 55 -4.92 -8.11 -3.69
N ARG A 56 -5.99 -8.88 -3.96
CA ARG A 56 -7.24 -8.33 -4.52
C ARG A 56 -7.91 -7.31 -3.59
N TRP A 57 -7.87 -7.55 -2.28
CA TRP A 57 -8.37 -6.57 -1.31
C TRP A 57 -7.53 -5.31 -1.31
N VAL A 58 -6.21 -5.42 -1.26
CA VAL A 58 -5.29 -4.28 -1.32
C VAL A 58 -5.57 -3.45 -2.57
N GLN A 59 -5.55 -4.05 -3.76
CA GLN A 59 -5.80 -3.34 -5.02
C GLN A 59 -7.17 -2.65 -5.06
N ARG A 60 -8.20 -3.25 -4.45
CA ARG A 60 -9.56 -2.70 -4.46
C ARG A 60 -9.75 -1.59 -3.43
N PHE A 61 -9.24 -1.78 -2.22
CA PHE A 61 -9.57 -0.94 -1.08
C PHE A 61 -8.55 0.18 -0.86
N VAL A 62 -7.27 0.00 -1.21
CA VAL A 62 -6.25 1.04 -1.02
C VAL A 62 -6.65 2.37 -1.66
N PRO A 63 -7.12 2.44 -2.93
CA PRO A 63 -7.56 3.71 -3.52
C PRO A 63 -8.77 4.32 -2.81
N GLU A 64 -9.64 3.47 -2.25
CA GLU A 64 -10.82 3.92 -1.49
C GLU A 64 -10.46 4.45 -0.10
N PHE A 65 -9.40 3.91 0.52
CA PHE A 65 -8.80 4.41 1.75
C PHE A 65 -8.07 5.73 1.50
N GLU A 66 -7.24 5.81 0.47
CA GLU A 66 -6.52 7.04 0.09
C GLU A 66 -7.47 8.21 -0.18
N LYS A 67 -8.54 8.00 -0.98
CA LYS A 67 -9.56 9.04 -1.21
C LYS A 67 -10.21 9.54 0.08
N ARG A 68 -10.36 8.67 1.07
CA ARG A 68 -10.96 9.01 2.37
C ARG A 68 -9.94 9.72 3.27
N TRP A 69 -8.69 9.25 3.26
CA TRP A 69 -7.56 9.78 4.02
C TRP A 69 -7.14 11.16 3.54
N ASN A 70 -7.06 11.38 2.22
CA ASN A 70 -6.66 12.65 1.61
C ASN A 70 -7.57 13.83 1.98
N ARG A 71 -8.74 13.59 2.58
CA ARG A 71 -9.60 14.65 3.14
C ARG A 71 -9.10 15.18 4.48
N TYR A 72 -8.42 14.33 5.23
CA TYR A 72 -7.82 14.66 6.51
C TYR A 72 -6.35 15.05 6.34
N ALA A 73 -5.72 14.64 5.24
CA ALA A 73 -4.41 15.15 4.86
C ALA A 73 -4.55 16.63 4.48
N THR A 74 -3.96 17.52 5.28
CA THR A 74 -3.73 18.90 4.86
C THR A 74 -2.93 18.86 3.56
N ALA A 75 -3.37 19.59 2.53
CA ALA A 75 -2.55 19.77 1.34
C ALA A 75 -1.23 20.39 1.80
N ALA A 76 -0.13 19.62 1.76
CA ALA A 76 1.15 20.24 2.06
C ALA A 76 1.38 21.26 0.94
N GLY A 77 1.61 22.51 1.35
CA GLY A 77 1.86 23.62 0.44
C GLY A 77 3.03 23.29 -0.50
N SER A 78 3.24 24.15 -1.48
CA SER A 78 4.23 24.04 -2.57
C SER A 78 5.69 23.80 -2.16
N ALA A 79 6.00 23.68 -0.87
CA ALA A 79 7.30 23.34 -0.33
C ALA A 79 7.24 21.99 0.39
N TRP A 80 7.33 20.89 -0.37
CA TRP A 80 7.62 19.58 0.18
C TRP A 80 9.13 19.46 0.35
N ARG A 81 9.60 19.27 1.59
CA ARG A 81 10.97 18.77 1.81
C ARG A 81 10.91 17.26 1.76
N VAL A 82 11.44 16.69 0.68
CA VAL A 82 11.65 15.25 0.53
C VAL A 82 13.03 14.97 1.11
N ASP A 83 13.09 14.35 2.28
CA ASP A 83 14.36 13.81 2.80
C ASP A 83 14.68 12.55 2.01
N GLU A 84 15.34 12.70 0.86
CA GLU A 84 15.97 11.60 0.14
C GLU A 84 17.07 11.01 1.05
N THR A 85 16.71 9.97 1.79
CA THR A 85 17.70 9.10 2.42
C THR A 85 18.20 8.16 1.32
N TYR A 86 19.34 8.51 0.72
CA TYR A 86 20.07 7.63 -0.20
C TYR A 86 20.31 6.28 0.46
N VAL A 87 19.53 5.26 0.08
CA VAL A 87 19.90 3.88 0.35
C VAL A 87 21.05 3.55 -0.59
N LYS A 88 22.28 3.59 -0.07
CA LYS A 88 23.49 3.18 -0.79
C LYS A 88 23.45 1.67 -1.01
N GLY A 89 22.71 1.25 -2.04
CA GLY A 89 22.74 -0.09 -2.59
C GLY A 89 24.03 -0.29 -3.37
N LEU A 90 24.85 -1.23 -2.92
CA LEU A 90 26.04 -1.73 -3.60
C LEU A 90 25.73 -2.13 -5.05
N VAL A 91 26.07 -1.26 -6.00
CA VAL A 91 26.42 -1.63 -7.37
C VAL A 91 27.70 -0.88 -7.71
N ASN A 92 28.66 -1.64 -8.22
CA ASN A 92 30.06 -1.26 -8.33
C ASN A 92 30.30 -0.02 -9.19
N LEU A 93 31.23 0.80 -8.71
CA LEU A 93 31.82 1.94 -9.41
C LEU A 93 32.46 1.46 -10.73
N THR A 94 32.11 2.11 -11.85
CA THR A 94 33.08 2.38 -12.91
C THR A 94 32.97 3.86 -13.28
N PRO A 95 34.02 4.68 -13.07
CA PRO A 95 34.06 6.03 -13.58
C PRO A 95 34.58 5.96 -15.01
N TYR A 96 33.66 5.98 -15.99
CA TYR A 96 34.05 6.12 -17.38
C TYR A 96 34.23 7.60 -17.72
N TRP A 97 35.43 8.13 -17.47
CA TRP A 97 35.92 9.29 -18.20
C TRP A 97 36.27 8.84 -19.62
N ARG A 98 35.55 9.32 -20.63
CA ARG A 98 36.06 9.39 -22.00
C ARG A 98 35.98 10.83 -22.48
N SER A 99 37.16 11.32 -22.85
CA SER A 99 37.50 12.59 -23.48
C SER A 99 36.95 12.73 -24.91
N GLU A 100 37.05 13.97 -25.43
CA GLU A 100 36.92 14.40 -26.85
C GLU A 100 35.45 14.59 -27.31
N SER A 101 35.01 15.69 -27.93
CA SER A 101 35.62 16.77 -28.75
C SER A 101 34.67 17.99 -28.68
N TRP A 102 35.11 19.25 -28.64
CA TRP A 102 35.58 20.12 -29.74
C TRP A 102 36.19 21.38 -29.14
#